data_AF-A0A438FKQ6-F1
#
_entry.id   AF-A0A438FKQ6-F1
#
_cell.length_a   1.000
_cell.length_b   1.000
_cell.length_c   1.000
_cell.angle_alpha   90.00
_cell.angle_beta   90.00
_cell.angle_gamma   90.00
#
_symmetry.space_group_name_H-M   'P 1'
#
loop_
_entity.id
_entity.type
_entity.pdbx_description
1 polymer ?
#
loop_
_entity_poly.entity_id
_entity_poly.type
_entity_poly.pdbx_seq_one_letter_code
_entity_poly.pdbx_strand_id
1 'polypeptide(L)'
;MYVLPMAGFMELIKHEVMKDQGYQQGQLDHTIFFKQSNDRRMTILIVYVDDIILTRDNTGEVERLKKVLATEFEVKDLGQMRYFLGIEVARSRKGISISQRKYVLDLLTETCMLGCKPRNIPIKARKGTESDGKPWIERDISD
;
A
#
# COMPACT_ATOMS: atom_id res chain seq x y z
N MET A 1 -11.41 32.83 -9.73
CA MET A 1 -12.12 31.66 -9.18
C MET A 1 -11.17 30.47 -9.32
N TYR A 2 -10.53 30.04 -8.24
CA TYR A 2 -9.60 28.91 -8.29
C TYR A 2 -10.39 27.62 -8.10
N VAL A 3 -10.49 26.82 -9.17
CA VAL A 3 -10.98 25.45 -9.07
C VAL A 3 -9.78 24.61 -8.65
N LEU A 4 -9.68 24.31 -7.35
CA LEU A 4 -8.73 23.30 -6.90
C LEU A 4 -9.12 21.97 -7.57
N PRO A 5 -8.16 21.20 -8.13
CA PRO A 5 -8.47 19.86 -8.62
C PRO A 5 -9.10 19.05 -7.47
N MET A 6 -10.17 18.30 -7.73
CA MET A 6 -10.88 17.52 -6.70
C MET A 6 -9.93 16.67 -5.84
N ALA A 7 -8.82 16.20 -6.43
CA ALA A 7 -7.74 15.50 -5.72
C ALA A 7 -7.09 16.36 -4.62
N GLY A 8 -6.72 17.60 -4.92
CA GLY A 8 -6.10 18.51 -3.93
C GLY A 8 -7.07 18.94 -2.84
N PHE A 9 -8.37 19.04 -3.16
CA PHE A 9 -9.40 19.31 -2.15
C PHE A 9 -9.61 18.12 -1.22
N MET A 10 -9.73 16.90 -1.77
CA MET A 10 -9.84 15.67 -0.98
C MET A 10 -8.63 15.47 -0.07
N GLU A 11 -7.42 15.73 -0.55
CA GLU A 11 -6.20 15.59 0.23
C GLU A 11 -6.15 16.58 1.42
N LEU A 12 -6.63 17.81 1.19
CA LEU A 12 -6.68 18.86 2.22
C LEU A 12 -7.73 18.55 3.30
N ILE A 13 -8.91 18.07 2.91
CA ILE A 13 -9.95 17.63 3.87
C ILE A 13 -9.49 16.40 4.66
N LYS A 14 -8.82 15.43 4.01
CA LYS A 14 -8.26 14.26 4.70
C LYS A 14 -7.22 14.66 5.74
N HIS A 15 -6.33 15.60 5.41
CA HIS A 15 -5.34 16.08 6.36
C HIS A 15 -5.96 16.70 7.62
N GLU A 16 -7.01 17.51 7.47
CA GLU A 16 -7.71 18.14 8.61
C GLU A 16 -8.37 17.08 9.51
N VAL A 17 -9.16 16.17 8.91
CA VAL A 17 -9.80 15.07 9.64
C VAL A 17 -8.78 14.19 10.36
N MET A 18 -7.64 13.90 9.71
CA MET A 18 -6.58 13.08 10.33
C MET A 18 -5.92 13.78 11.51
N LYS A 19 -5.68 15.10 11.43
CA LYS A 19 -5.16 15.88 12.55
C LYS A 19 -6.12 15.88 13.74
N ASP A 20 -7.41 16.04 13.50
CA ASP A 20 -8.44 15.98 14.55
C ASP A 20 -8.50 14.61 15.24
N GLN A 21 -8.21 13.54 14.49
CA GLN A 21 -8.08 12.19 15.04
C GLN A 21 -6.74 11.92 15.74
N GLY A 22 -5.84 12.91 15.77
CA GLY A 22 -4.53 12.84 16.41
C GLY A 22 -3.47 12.08 15.60
N TYR A 23 -3.60 12.02 14.27
CA TYR A 23 -2.58 11.49 13.38
C TYR A 23 -1.57 12.57 12.98
N GLN A 24 -0.33 12.16 12.81
CA GLN A 24 0.76 12.99 12.30
C GLN A 24 1.04 12.63 10.84
N GLN A 25 1.23 13.63 10.00
CA GLN A 25 1.62 13.42 8.60
C GLN A 25 3.13 13.15 8.50
N GLY A 26 3.52 12.27 7.59
CA GLY A 26 4.91 11.99 7.24
C GLY A 26 5.61 13.23 6.71
N GLN A 27 6.87 13.45 7.12
CA GLN A 27 7.67 14.59 6.67
C GLN A 27 8.21 14.41 5.24
N LEU A 28 8.52 13.17 4.86
CA LEU A 28 9.09 12.84 3.56
C LEU A 28 8.01 12.48 2.52
N ASP A 29 6.87 12.00 3.01
CA ASP A 29 5.76 11.57 2.17
C ASP A 29 4.45 12.05 2.80
N HIS A 30 3.83 13.02 2.15
CA HIS A 30 2.58 13.65 2.59
C HIS A 30 1.36 12.73 2.44
N THR A 31 1.50 11.62 1.71
CA THR A 31 0.43 10.60 1.59
C THR A 31 0.32 9.71 2.83
N ILE A 32 1.34 9.72 3.70
CA ILE A 32 1.42 8.86 4.87
C ILE A 32 1.02 9.62 6.12
N PHE A 33 0.10 9.04 6.89
CA PHE A 33 -0.25 9.47 8.23
C PHE A 33 0.03 8.35 9.22
N PHE A 34 0.52 8.69 10.40
CA PHE A 34 0.80 7.71 11.44
C PHE A 34 0.37 8.21 12.81
N LYS A 35 0.00 7.28 13.67
CA LYS A 35 -0.32 7.54 15.07
C LYS A 35 0.29 6.46 15.93
N GLN A 36 1.11 6.88 16.88
CA GLN A 36 1.63 6.00 17.92
C GLN A 36 0.67 6.04 19.12
N SER A 37 0.26 4.85 19.57
CA SER A 37 -0.55 4.68 20.77
C SER A 37 0.34 4.56 22.00
N ASN A 38 -0.22 4.80 23.18
CA ASN A 38 0.51 4.76 24.46
C ASN A 38 1.15 3.40 24.75
N ASP A 39 0.60 2.34 24.17
CA ASP A 39 1.12 0.97 24.23
C ASP A 39 2.20 0.67 23.19
N ARG A 40 2.82 1.71 22.60
CA ARG A 40 3.84 1.66 21.54
C ARG A 40 3.37 1.04 20.22
N ARG A 41 2.08 0.79 20.06
CA ARG A 41 1.50 0.31 18.81
C ARG A 41 1.40 1.44 17.80
N MET A 42 1.65 1.14 16.54
CA MET A 42 1.60 2.12 15.46
C MET A 42 0.44 1.82 14.52
N THR A 43 -0.30 2.88 14.17
CA THR A 43 -1.25 2.86 13.05
C THR A 43 -0.66 3.68 11.93
N ILE A 44 -0.70 3.14 10.72
CA ILE A 44 -0.29 3.81 9.50
C ILE A 44 -1.49 3.86 8.57
N LEU A 45 -1.76 5.04 8.05
CA LEU A 45 -2.70 5.29 6.98
C LEU A 45 -1.92 5.81 5.78
N ILE A 46 -2.18 5.27 4.59
CA ILE A 46 -1.59 5.74 3.34
C ILE A 46 -2.75 6.11 2.42
N VAL A 47 -2.73 7.34 1.91
CA VAL A 47 -3.75 7.87 1.01
C VAL A 47 -3.16 7.98 -0.37
N TYR A 48 -3.65 7.18 -1.32
CA TYR A 48 -3.18 7.20 -2.69
C TYR A 48 -4.34 7.44 -3.65
N VAL A 49 -4.49 8.68 -4.12
CA VAL A 49 -5.57 9.12 -5.04
C VAL A 49 -6.94 8.63 -4.54
N ASP A 50 -7.46 7.54 -5.11
CA ASP A 50 -8.77 6.95 -4.82
C ASP A 50 -8.72 5.87 -3.73
N ASP A 51 -7.55 5.32 -3.43
CA ASP A 51 -7.35 4.23 -2.47
C ASP A 51 -6.84 4.73 -1.11
N ILE A 52 -7.32 4.10 -0.05
CA ILE A 52 -6.85 4.32 1.31
C ILE A 52 -6.41 2.99 1.90
N ILE A 53 -5.13 2.88 2.27
CA ILE A 53 -4.59 1.72 2.96
C ILE A 53 -4.48 2.04 4.45
N LEU A 54 -5.02 1.16 5.28
CA LEU A 54 -4.91 1.24 6.72
C LEU A 54 -4.20 0.00 7.26
N THR A 55 -3.15 0.22 8.05
CA THR A 55 -2.37 -0.84 8.69
C THR A 55 -2.23 -0.54 10.18
N ARG A 56 -2.57 -1.53 11.02
CA ARG A 56 -2.34 -1.51 12.46
C ARG A 56 -2.11 -2.92 12.96
N ASP A 57 -1.48 -3.03 14.12
CA ASP A 57 -1.30 -4.28 14.85
C ASP A 57 -2.52 -4.71 15.72
N ASN A 58 -3.51 -3.83 15.91
CA ASN A 58 -4.71 -4.02 16.73
C ASN A 58 -5.96 -3.60 15.93
N THR A 59 -7.06 -4.36 16.03
CA THR A 59 -8.26 -4.18 15.21
C THR A 59 -9.17 -3.03 15.67
N GLY A 60 -9.21 -2.71 16.98
CA GLY A 60 -10.18 -1.74 17.50
C GLY A 60 -10.07 -0.32 16.92
N GLU A 61 -8.85 0.20 16.77
CA GLU A 61 -8.61 1.54 16.21
C GLU A 61 -8.77 1.59 14.69
N VAL A 62 -8.51 0.46 14.00
CA VAL A 62 -8.80 0.32 12.56
C VAL A 62 -10.29 0.50 12.33
N GLU A 63 -11.11 -0.16 13.15
CA GLU A 63 -12.57 -0.14 13.02
C GLU A 63 -13.15 1.23 13.39
N ARG A 64 -12.56 1.91 14.39
CA ARG A 64 -12.89 3.31 14.70
C ARG A 64 -12.59 4.23 13.53
N LEU A 65 -11.40 4.11 12.93
CA LEU A 65 -10.99 4.98 11.83
C LEU A 65 -11.82 4.73 10.57
N LYS A 66 -12.15 3.47 10.27
CA LYS A 66 -13.07 3.12 9.17
C LYS A 66 -14.41 3.85 9.30
N LYS A 67 -14.99 3.91 10.50
CA LYS A 67 -16.25 4.63 10.75
C LYS A 67 -16.13 6.14 10.55
N VAL A 68 -15.03 6.73 11.03
CA VAL A 68 -14.76 8.17 10.82
C VAL A 68 -14.63 8.46 9.33
N LEU A 69 -13.82 7.67 8.62
CA LEU A 69 -13.63 7.82 7.19
C LEU A 69 -14.94 7.63 6.42
N ALA A 70 -15.78 6.66 6.78
CA ALA A 70 -17.08 6.43 6.14
C ALA A 70 -18.12 7.51 6.43
N THR A 71 -17.93 8.30 7.49
CA THR A 71 -18.80 9.44 7.79
C THR A 71 -18.39 10.68 6.99
N GLU A 72 -17.09 10.94 6.90
CA GLU A 72 -16.54 12.13 6.23
C GLU A 72 -16.40 11.94 4.70
N PHE A 73 -16.24 10.69 4.25
CA PHE A 73 -15.99 10.35 2.86
C PHE A 73 -16.85 9.17 2.42
N GLU A 74 -17.21 9.13 1.14
CA GLU A 74 -17.87 7.97 0.52
C GLU A 74 -16.84 6.85 0.28
N VAL A 75 -16.39 6.22 1.37
CA VAL A 75 -15.42 5.11 1.33
C VAL A 75 -16.11 3.76 1.52
N LYS A 76 -15.66 2.79 0.73
CA LYS A 76 -16.09 1.39 0.83
C LYS A 76 -15.00 0.55 1.50
N ASP A 77 -15.37 -0.21 2.53
CA ASP A 77 -14.45 -1.20 3.11
C ASP A 77 -14.31 -2.39 2.15
N LEU A 78 -13.12 -2.53 1.55
CA LEU A 78 -12.77 -3.66 0.68
C LEU A 78 -12.22 -4.86 1.48
N GLY A 79 -12.13 -4.73 2.81
CA GLY A 79 -11.60 -5.74 3.70
C GLY A 79 -10.07 -5.85 3.63
N GLN A 80 -9.57 -7.08 3.79
CA GLN A 80 -8.14 -7.31 3.80
C GLN A 80 -7.53 -7.06 2.40
N MET A 81 -6.52 -6.18 2.32
CA MET A 81 -5.85 -5.81 1.06
C MET A 81 -5.33 -7.04 0.31
N ARG A 82 -5.91 -7.32 -0.87
CA ARG A 82 -5.47 -8.37 -1.79
C ARG A 82 -4.75 -7.82 -3.02
N TYR A 83 -5.04 -6.59 -3.39
CA TYR A 83 -4.50 -5.92 -4.57
C TYR A 83 -4.22 -4.45 -4.23
N PHE A 84 -3.07 -3.92 -4.66
CA PHE A 84 -2.75 -2.49 -4.59
C PHE A 84 -1.75 -2.13 -5.69
N LEU A 85 -2.03 -1.13 -6.53
CA LEU A 85 -1.14 -0.72 -7.64
C LEU A 85 -0.69 -1.87 -8.57
N GLY A 86 -1.58 -2.81 -8.87
CA GLY A 86 -1.25 -4.00 -9.67
C GLY A 86 -0.40 -5.05 -8.94
N ILE A 87 -0.19 -4.87 -7.64
CA ILE A 87 0.49 -5.81 -6.75
C ILE A 87 -0.55 -6.68 -6.05
N GLU A 88 -0.50 -7.98 -6.29
CA GLU A 88 -1.26 -8.99 -5.58
C GLU A 88 -0.57 -9.31 -4.25
N VAL A 89 -1.34 -9.38 -3.17
CA VAL A 89 -0.87 -9.66 -1.81
C VAL A 89 -1.61 -10.88 -1.27
N ALA A 90 -0.89 -11.98 -1.14
CA ALA A 90 -1.36 -13.20 -0.50
C ALA A 90 -0.80 -13.29 0.92
N ARG A 91 -1.66 -13.58 1.90
CA ARG A 91 -1.25 -13.76 3.30
C ARG A 91 -1.51 -15.19 3.72
N SER A 92 -0.52 -15.80 4.35
CA SER A 92 -0.59 -17.16 4.91
C SER A 92 -0.02 -17.18 6.32
N ARG A 93 -0.19 -18.29 7.04
CA ARG A 93 0.45 -18.49 8.35
C ARG A 93 1.99 -18.46 8.27
N LYS A 94 2.56 -18.76 7.10
CA LYS A 94 4.01 -18.75 6.87
C LYS A 94 4.55 -17.34 6.59
N GLY A 95 3.68 -16.38 6.25
CA GLY A 95 4.09 -15.02 5.92
C GLY A 95 3.26 -14.42 4.78
N ILE A 96 3.75 -13.30 4.26
CA ILE A 96 3.14 -12.51 3.19
C ILE A 96 3.90 -12.79 1.89
N SER A 97 3.17 -13.13 0.84
CA SER A 97 3.68 -13.27 -0.52
C SER A 97 3.10 -12.15 -1.39
N ILE A 98 3.95 -11.58 -2.24
CA ILE A 98 3.64 -10.44 -3.08
C ILE A 98 3.95 -10.81 -4.53
N SER A 99 3.02 -10.56 -5.45
CA SER A 99 3.14 -10.91 -6.87
C SER A 99 2.68 -9.74 -7.74
N GLN A 100 3.42 -9.43 -8.81
CA GLN A 100 2.95 -8.54 -9.88
C GLN A 100 2.60 -9.33 -11.15
N ARG A 101 2.54 -10.66 -11.08
CA ARG A 101 2.40 -11.53 -12.26
C ARG A 101 1.16 -11.16 -13.08
N LYS A 102 0.02 -10.94 -12.43
CA LYS A 102 -1.22 -10.55 -13.11
C LYS A 102 -1.06 -9.23 -13.85
N TYR A 103 -0.53 -8.19 -13.20
CA TYR A 103 -0.28 -6.90 -13.83
C TYR A 103 0.63 -7.02 -15.07
N VAL A 104 1.70 -7.81 -14.97
CA VAL A 104 2.61 -8.05 -16.11
C VAL A 104 1.89 -8.76 -17.24
N LEU A 105 1.09 -9.78 -16.96
CA LEU A 105 0.35 -10.52 -17.99
C LEU A 105 -0.72 -9.64 -18.65
N ASP A 106 -1.47 -8.86 -17.86
CA ASP A 106 -2.48 -7.94 -18.37
C ASP A 106 -1.82 -6.90 -19.29
N LEU A 107 -0.69 -6.32 -18.87
CA LEU A 107 0.09 -5.38 -19.70
C LEU A 107 0.62 -6.01 -20.99
N LEU A 108 1.15 -7.23 -20.94
CA LEU A 108 1.60 -7.97 -22.13
C LEU A 108 0.42 -8.29 -23.06
N THR A 109 -0.78 -8.49 -22.52
CA THR A 109 -1.98 -8.73 -23.32
C THR A 109 -2.41 -7.46 -24.03
N GLU A 110 -2.52 -6.34 -23.31
CA GLU A 110 -2.90 -5.03 -23.86
C GLU A 110 -1.95 -4.55 -24.95
N THR A 111 -0.66 -4.84 -24.80
CA THR A 111 0.37 -4.48 -25.78
C THR A 111 0.56 -5.51 -26.88
N CYS A 112 -0.25 -6.57 -26.91
CA CYS A 112 -0.12 -7.70 -27.86
C CYS A 112 1.27 -8.38 -27.83
N MET A 113 1.94 -8.36 -26.68
CA MET A 113 3.29 -8.88 -26.46
C MET A 113 3.35 -10.26 -25.75
N LEU A 114 2.21 -10.86 -25.39
CA LEU A 114 2.15 -12.18 -24.73
C LEU A 114 2.96 -13.28 -25.43
N GLY A 115 2.99 -13.27 -26.77
CA GLY A 115 3.72 -14.25 -27.59
C GLY A 115 5.09 -13.77 -28.08
N CYS A 116 5.54 -12.58 -27.67
CA CYS A 116 6.84 -12.06 -28.10
C CYS A 116 7.99 -12.89 -27.53
N LYS A 117 9.09 -13.02 -28.30
CA LYS A 117 10.28 -13.72 -27.83
C LYS A 117 10.83 -13.01 -26.59
N PRO A 118 11.06 -13.73 -25.48
CA PRO A 118 11.64 -13.13 -24.28
C PRO A 118 13.03 -12.58 -24.63
N ARG A 119 13.27 -11.33 -24.27
CA ARG A 119 14.59 -10.72 -24.37
C ARG A 119 15.21 -10.71 -22.99
N ASN A 120 16.45 -11.20 -22.89
CA ASN A 120 17.23 -11.11 -21.66
C ASN A 120 17.62 -9.65 -21.42
N ILE A 121 16.71 -8.90 -20.81
CA ILE A 121 16.97 -7.57 -20.25
C ILE A 121 17.02 -7.80 -18.74
N PRO A 122 18.20 -7.71 -18.11
CA PRO A 122 18.28 -7.78 -16.67
C PRO A 122 17.40 -6.67 -16.08
N ILE A 123 16.46 -7.02 -15.21
CA ILE A 123 15.93 -6.04 -14.27
C ILE A 123 17.14 -5.54 -13.50
N LYS A 124 17.42 -4.24 -13.56
CA LYS A 124 18.51 -3.62 -12.81
C LYS A 124 18.20 -3.83 -11.33
N ALA A 125 18.81 -4.85 -10.73
CA ALA A 125 18.73 -5.07 -9.30
C ALA A 125 19.20 -3.78 -8.63
N ARG A 126 18.38 -3.23 -7.72
CA ARG A 126 18.86 -2.19 -6.83
C ARG A 126 20.05 -2.79 -6.09
N LYS A 127 21.24 -2.20 -6.23
CA LYS A 127 22.38 -2.56 -5.37
C LYS A 127 21.90 -2.35 -3.94
N GLY A 128 21.71 -3.44 -3.20
CA GLY A 128 21.42 -3.36 -1.78
C GLY A 128 22.53 -2.53 -1.14
N THR A 129 22.16 -1.55 -0.33
CA THR A 129 23.10 -0.97 0.63
C THR A 129 23.65 -2.14 1.44
N GLU A 130 24.95 -2.38 1.27
CA GLU A 130 25.71 -3.40 1.97
C GLU A 130 25.64 -3.08 3.47
N SER A 131 24.80 -3.81 4.18
CA SER A 131 24.95 -4.00 5.62
C SER A 131 24.80 -5.49 5.87
N ASP A 132 25.94 -6.09 6.22
CA ASP A 132 26.18 -7.52 6.40
C ASP A 132 25.06 -8.25 7.15
N GLY A 133 24.56 -9.34 6.56
CA GLY A 133 23.55 -10.14 7.24
C GLY A 133 22.87 -11.25 6.47
N LYS A 134 23.63 -12.10 5.75
CA LYS A 134 23.29 -13.45 5.27
C LYS A 134 22.07 -13.59 4.31
N PRO A 135 22.25 -14.19 3.11
CA PRO A 135 21.15 -14.42 2.17
C PRO A 135 20.10 -15.38 2.75
N TRP A 136 18.82 -15.05 2.53
CA TRP A 136 17.72 -15.98 2.74
C TRP A 136 17.88 -17.15 1.76
N ILE A 137 18.16 -18.33 2.29
CA ILE A 137 18.21 -19.57 1.51
C ILE A 137 16.81 -19.83 0.96
N GLU A 138 16.65 -19.66 -0.35
CA GLU A 138 15.55 -20.16 -1.14
C GLU A 138 15.63 -21.69 -1.07
N ARG A 139 14.74 -22.32 -0.30
CA ARG A 139 14.56 -23.77 -0.39
C ARG A 139 13.59 -24.02 -1.53
N ASP A 140 14.15 -24.54 -2.61
CA ASP A 140 13.44 -25.11 -3.75
C ASP A 140 12.26 -25.97 -3.27
N ILE A 141 11.07 -25.66 -3.80
CA ILE A 141 9.96 -26.59 -3.80
C ILE A 141 10.11 -27.40 -5.10
N SER A 142 10.52 -28.65 -4.98
CA SER A 142 10.24 -29.74 -5.94
C SER A 142 10.46 -31.07 -5.22
N ASP A 143 9.38 -31.85 -5.10
CA ASP A 143 9.19 -33.26 -4.73
C ASP A 143 9.98 -33.88 -3.56
#